data_AF-A0A9D6YTD8-F1
#
_entry.id   AF-A0A9D6YTD8-F1
#
_cell.length_a   1.000
_cell.length_b   1.000
_cell.length_c   1.000
_cell.angle_alpha   90.00
_cell.angle_beta   90.00
_cell.angle_gamma   90.00
#
_symmetry.space_group_name_H-M   'P 1'
#
loop_
_entity.id
_entity.type
_entity.pdbx_description
1 polymer ?
#
loop_
_entity_poly.entity_id
_entity_poly.type
_entity_poly.pdbx_seq_one_letter_code
_entity_poly.pdbx_strand_id
1 'polypeptide(L)'
;MGKLEPADIDEYYEKHLPYRTAILLAHYRMTREPWTGDVGMLDACFVASLVTGRLSLNVLGVGMQRGKLCRVHGRRDDVDAEDLGGKFIDLATLPASDETLLVGFLEMANKAAAHFTLPTDHDWERTHEAIIRIHHYLRHSLYGHAGRRLTDAIP
;
A
#
# COMPACT_ATOMS: atom_id res chain seq x y z
N MET A 1 -23.45 0.75 10.69
CA MET A 1 -23.11 -0.65 10.41
C MET A 1 -22.33 -0.66 9.12
N GLY A 2 -21.12 -1.22 9.13
CA GLY A 2 -20.25 -1.29 7.95
C GLY A 2 -20.87 -2.19 6.87
N LYS A 3 -20.31 -2.15 5.67
CA LYS A 3 -20.81 -2.93 4.51
C LYS A 3 -20.60 -4.45 4.68
N LEU A 4 -19.78 -4.85 5.65
CA LEU A 4 -19.30 -6.21 5.85
C LEU A 4 -19.92 -6.83 7.10
N GLU A 5 -20.19 -8.14 7.03
CA GLU A 5 -20.53 -8.93 8.21
C GLU A 5 -19.25 -9.25 9.01
N PRO A 6 -19.35 -9.55 10.32
CA PRO A 6 -18.19 -9.86 11.14
C PRO A 6 -17.29 -10.96 10.59
N ALA A 7 -17.88 -12.01 10.00
CA ALA A 7 -17.15 -13.11 9.38
C ALA A 7 -16.32 -12.66 8.16
N ASP A 8 -16.83 -11.71 7.37
CA ASP A 8 -16.09 -11.15 6.24
C ASP A 8 -14.87 -10.35 6.75
N ILE A 9 -15.06 -9.57 7.81
CA ILE A 9 -13.97 -8.79 8.43
C ILE A 9 -12.88 -9.75 8.94
N ASP A 10 -13.25 -10.84 9.62
CA ASP A 10 -12.30 -11.86 10.07
C ASP A 10 -11.52 -12.47 8.88
N GLU A 11 -12.21 -12.83 7.79
CA GLU A 11 -11.57 -13.35 6.58
C GLU A 11 -10.58 -12.35 5.95
N TYR A 12 -10.91 -11.06 5.95
CA TYR A 12 -10.00 -10.02 5.48
C TYR A 12 -8.70 -10.00 6.28
N TYR A 13 -8.77 -10.06 7.60
CA TYR A 13 -7.59 -10.03 8.47
C TYR A 13 -6.79 -11.34 8.44
N GLU A 14 -7.46 -12.48 8.25
CA GLU A 14 -6.82 -13.79 8.23
C GLU A 14 -6.18 -14.12 6.88
N LYS A 15 -6.79 -13.71 5.77
CA LYS A 15 -6.38 -14.14 4.42
C LYS A 15 -5.99 -12.98 3.52
N HIS A 16 -6.88 -12.01 3.32
CA HIS A 16 -6.72 -11.02 2.26
C HIS A 16 -5.61 -10.00 2.56
N LEU A 17 -5.61 -9.41 3.76
CA LEU A 17 -4.62 -8.41 4.15
C LEU A 17 -3.21 -8.99 4.30
N PRO A 18 -3.00 -10.19 4.91
CA PRO A 18 -1.68 -10.82 4.93
C PRO A 18 -1.14 -11.11 3.53
N TYR A 19 -1.95 -11.71 2.64
CA TYR A 19 -1.56 -11.97 1.26
C TYR A 19 -1.17 -10.69 0.50
N ARG A 20 -1.97 -9.62 0.62
CA ARG A 20 -1.67 -8.30 0.02
C ARG A 20 -0.39 -7.70 0.60
N THR A 21 -0.19 -7.84 1.91
CA THR A 21 1.02 -7.35 2.59
C THR A 21 2.26 -8.10 2.10
N ALA A 22 2.16 -9.41 1.88
CA ALA A 22 3.25 -10.19 1.30
C ALA A 22 3.63 -9.69 -0.11
N ILE A 23 2.66 -9.37 -0.97
CA ILE A 23 2.93 -8.78 -2.30
C ILE A 23 3.57 -7.40 -2.17
N LEU A 24 3.06 -6.55 -1.27
CA LEU A 24 3.61 -5.23 -1.01
C LEU A 24 5.11 -5.31 -0.63
N LEU A 25 5.49 -6.32 0.16
CA LEU A 25 6.85 -6.49 0.67
C LEU A 25 7.75 -7.38 -0.19
N ALA A 26 7.21 -8.04 -1.22
CA ALA A 26 7.93 -9.06 -1.99
C ALA A 26 9.24 -8.53 -2.57
N HIS A 27 9.16 -7.46 -3.38
CA HIS A 27 10.35 -6.88 -4.00
C HIS A 27 11.35 -6.34 -2.96
N TYR A 28 10.87 -5.70 -1.90
CA TYR A 28 11.71 -5.24 -0.79
C TYR A 28 12.50 -6.39 -0.16
N ARG A 29 11.84 -7.51 0.14
CA ARG A 29 12.46 -8.70 0.75
C ARG A 29 13.45 -9.35 -0.21
N MET A 30 13.09 -9.52 -1.49
CA MET A 30 13.94 -10.16 -2.51
C MET A 30 15.22 -9.39 -2.82
N THR A 31 15.23 -8.08 -2.58
CA THR A 31 16.39 -7.19 -2.83
C THR A 31 17.25 -6.94 -1.58
N ARG A 32 16.96 -7.59 -0.45
CA ARG A 32 17.85 -7.55 0.73
C ARG A 32 19.09 -8.41 0.56
N GLU A 33 19.05 -9.35 -0.36
CA GLU A 33 20.17 -10.20 -0.76
C GLU A 33 20.37 -10.10 -2.27
N PRO A 34 21.56 -10.41 -2.81
CA PRO A 34 21.78 -10.45 -4.25
C PRO A 34 20.80 -11.43 -4.93
N TRP A 35 19.97 -10.91 -5.84
CA TRP A 35 19.02 -11.72 -6.61
C TRP A 35 19.74 -12.59 -7.63
N THR A 36 19.42 -13.88 -7.66
CA THR A 36 20.04 -14.87 -8.57
C THR A 36 19.06 -15.48 -9.58
N GLY A 37 17.78 -15.06 -9.53
CA GLY A 37 16.74 -15.54 -10.44
C GLY A 37 16.59 -14.68 -11.69
N ASP A 38 15.46 -14.85 -12.38
CA ASP A 38 15.12 -14.08 -13.57
C ASP A 38 14.89 -12.59 -13.25
N VAL A 39 15.47 -11.69 -14.03
CA VAL A 39 15.34 -10.23 -13.84
C VAL A 39 13.91 -9.78 -14.12
N GLY A 40 13.24 -10.37 -15.11
CA GLY A 40 11.85 -10.07 -15.43
C GLY A 40 10.89 -10.39 -14.27
N MET A 41 11.15 -11.46 -13.52
CA MET A 41 10.42 -11.77 -12.28
C MET A 41 10.64 -10.70 -11.20
N LEU A 42 11.86 -10.21 -11.04
CA LEU A 42 12.16 -9.15 -10.07
C LEU A 42 11.41 -7.85 -10.42
N ASP A 43 11.42 -7.47 -11.70
CA ASP A 43 10.68 -6.31 -12.21
C ASP A 43 9.17 -6.49 -12.05
N ALA A 44 8.63 -7.69 -12.31
CA ALA A 44 7.22 -7.99 -12.09
C ALA A 44 6.85 -7.86 -10.61
N CYS A 45 7.69 -8.35 -9.70
CA CYS A 45 7.51 -8.16 -8.26
C CYS A 45 7.54 -6.69 -7.86
N PHE A 46 8.44 -5.89 -8.45
CA PHE A 46 8.51 -4.45 -8.22
C PHE A 46 7.19 -3.75 -8.60
N VAL A 47 6.68 -4.01 -9.81
CA VAL A 47 5.41 -3.44 -10.27
C VAL A 47 4.23 -3.92 -9.42
N ALA A 48 4.22 -5.20 -9.03
CA ALA A 48 3.19 -5.74 -8.15
C ALA A 48 3.18 -5.06 -6.77
N SER A 49 4.36 -4.74 -6.22
CA SER A 49 4.48 -3.97 -4.97
C SER A 49 3.98 -2.53 -5.14
N LEU A 50 4.25 -1.85 -6.26
CA LEU A 50 3.72 -0.51 -6.55
C LEU A 50 2.19 -0.49 -6.61
N VAL A 51 1.60 -1.40 -7.40
CA VAL A 51 0.14 -1.50 -7.56
C VAL A 51 -0.51 -1.83 -6.22
N THR A 52 0.05 -2.77 -5.47
CA THR A 52 -0.49 -3.16 -4.17
C THR A 52 -0.35 -2.05 -3.14
N GLY A 53 0.77 -1.33 -3.11
CA GLY A 53 0.95 -0.18 -2.21
C GLY A 53 -0.04 0.94 -2.50
N ARG A 54 -0.33 1.22 -3.78
CA ARG A 54 -1.39 2.17 -4.17
C ARG A 54 -2.76 1.72 -3.67
N LEU A 55 -3.10 0.43 -3.81
CA LEU A 55 -4.36 -0.10 -3.30
C LEU A 55 -4.45 -0.02 -1.77
N SER A 56 -3.36 -0.33 -1.05
CA SER A 56 -3.29 -0.20 0.40
C SER A 56 -3.49 1.26 0.85
N LEU A 57 -2.93 2.23 0.12
CA LEU A 57 -3.19 3.65 0.37
C LEU A 57 -4.67 4.01 0.16
N ASN A 58 -5.31 3.50 -0.90
CA ASN A 58 -6.74 3.72 -1.12
C ASN A 58 -7.59 3.17 0.03
N VAL A 59 -7.28 1.97 0.55
CA VAL A 59 -7.94 1.39 1.73
C VAL A 59 -7.80 2.33 2.93
N LEU A 60 -6.63 2.95 3.10
CA LEU A 60 -6.36 3.94 4.16
C LEU A 60 -6.89 5.35 3.84
N GLY A 61 -7.66 5.49 2.77
CA GLY A 61 -8.29 6.74 2.33
C GLY A 61 -7.35 7.73 1.67
N VAL A 62 -6.20 7.31 1.14
CA VAL A 62 -5.19 8.17 0.53
C VAL A 62 -5.11 7.89 -0.97
N GLY A 63 -5.25 8.94 -1.77
CA GLY A 63 -4.94 8.93 -3.20
C GLY A 63 -4.27 10.22 -3.63
N MET A 64 -4.27 10.47 -4.94
CA MET A 64 -3.63 11.64 -5.52
C MET A 64 -4.49 12.28 -6.61
N GLN A 65 -4.58 13.60 -6.58
CA GLN A 65 -5.22 14.40 -7.62
C GLN A 65 -4.35 15.63 -7.91
N ARG A 66 -4.01 15.85 -9.18
CA ARG A 66 -3.20 16.99 -9.65
C ARG A 66 -1.90 17.18 -8.84
N GLY A 67 -1.18 16.09 -8.58
CA GLY A 67 0.11 16.10 -7.87
C GLY A 67 0.02 16.36 -6.37
N LYS A 68 -1.17 16.30 -5.77
CA LYS A 68 -1.38 16.46 -4.32
C LYS A 68 -2.11 15.26 -3.75
N LEU A 69 -1.82 14.92 -2.50
CA LEU A 69 -2.60 13.90 -1.81
C LEU A 69 -4.04 14.37 -1.62
N CYS A 70 -4.97 13.44 -1.78
CA CYS A 70 -6.38 13.69 -1.54
C CYS A 70 -7.02 12.53 -0.80
N ARG A 71 -8.12 12.82 -0.10
CA ARG A 71 -8.97 11.78 0.47
C ARG A 71 -9.61 11.00 -0.67
N VAL A 72 -9.41 9.69 -0.66
CA VAL A 72 -10.18 8.77 -1.49
C VAL A 72 -11.25 8.14 -0.62
N HIS A 73 -12.46 8.07 -1.17
CA HIS A 73 -13.53 7.24 -0.63
C HIS A 73 -13.70 6.04 -1.56
N GLY A 74 -13.83 4.86 -0.97
CA GLY A 74 -14.19 3.67 -1.73
C GLY A 74 -15.51 3.87 -2.46
N ARG A 75 -15.67 3.20 -3.61
CA ARG A 75 -16.97 3.02 -4.25
C ARG A 75 -17.85 2.14 -3.37
N ARG A 76 -19.13 2.00 -3.77
CA ARG A 76 -20.12 1.21 -3.03
C ARG A 76 -19.60 -0.19 -2.66
N ASP A 77 -18.88 -0.83 -3.57
CA ASP A 77 -18.45 -2.22 -3.43
C ASP A 77 -16.95 -2.33 -3.06
N ASP A 78 -16.29 -1.20 -2.80
CA ASP A 78 -14.91 -1.19 -2.29
C ASP A 78 -14.92 -1.33 -0.76
N VAL A 79 -13.97 -2.10 -0.25
CA VAL A 79 -13.67 -2.21 1.18
C VAL A 79 -12.56 -1.22 1.54
N ASP A 80 -12.80 -0.46 2.60
CA ASP A 80 -11.87 0.53 3.11
C ASP A 80 -11.56 0.32 4.61
N ALA A 81 -10.73 1.20 5.19
CA ALA A 81 -10.31 1.05 6.57
C ALA A 81 -11.49 1.11 7.55
N GLU A 82 -12.53 1.92 7.31
CA GLU A 82 -13.65 2.03 8.24
C GLU A 82 -14.53 0.77 8.21
N ASP A 83 -14.73 0.18 7.02
CA ASP A 83 -15.44 -1.11 6.87
C ASP A 83 -14.76 -2.25 7.67
N LEU A 84 -13.45 -2.14 7.90
CA LEU A 84 -12.65 -3.12 8.63
C LEU A 84 -12.41 -2.75 10.11
N GLY A 85 -13.04 -1.68 10.62
CA GLY A 85 -12.85 -1.20 11.99
C GLY A 85 -11.53 -0.44 12.24
N GLY A 86 -10.82 -0.09 11.16
CA GLY A 86 -9.70 0.83 11.16
C GLY A 86 -10.11 2.29 11.04
N LYS A 87 -9.12 3.14 10.73
CA LYS A 87 -9.29 4.58 10.54
C LYS A 87 -8.50 5.05 9.33
N PHE A 88 -9.05 5.99 8.58
CA PHE A 88 -8.30 6.67 7.52
C PHE A 88 -7.12 7.48 8.07
N ILE A 89 -6.06 7.59 7.27
CA ILE A 89 -4.95 8.51 7.55
C ILE A 89 -5.47 9.93 7.47
N ASP A 90 -5.22 10.75 8.49
CA ASP A 90 -5.53 12.18 8.44
C ASP A 90 -4.44 12.93 7.65
N LEU A 91 -4.82 13.43 6.47
CA LEU A 91 -3.92 14.16 5.57
C LEU A 91 -3.55 15.54 6.12
N ALA A 92 -4.38 16.15 6.97
CA ALA A 92 -4.09 17.47 7.53
C ALA A 92 -2.95 17.44 8.56
N THR A 93 -2.73 16.27 9.18
CA THR A 93 -1.68 16.05 10.18
C THR A 93 -0.53 15.21 9.65
N LEU A 94 -0.52 14.90 8.35
CA LEU A 94 0.52 14.07 7.75
C LEU A 94 1.85 14.85 7.72
N PRO A 95 2.98 14.25 8.14
CA PRO A 95 4.28 14.91 8.02
C PRO A 95 4.59 15.26 6.56
N ALA A 96 5.17 16.44 6.31
CA ALA A 96 5.50 16.88 4.95
C ALA A 96 6.48 15.93 4.22
N SER A 97 7.36 15.25 4.97
CA SER A 97 8.23 14.19 4.43
C SER A 97 7.42 13.03 3.86
N ASP A 98 6.37 12.65 4.57
CA ASP A 98 5.53 11.51 4.21
C ASP A 98 4.63 11.89 3.04
N GLU A 99 4.10 13.11 3.02
CA GLU A 99 3.38 13.64 1.87
C GLU A 99 4.26 13.59 0.59
N THR A 100 5.49 14.11 0.67
CA THR A 100 6.43 14.13 -0.46
C THR A 100 6.79 12.71 -0.92
N LEU A 101 6.98 11.79 0.02
CA LEU A 101 7.28 10.40 -0.26
C LEU A 101 6.10 9.70 -0.95
N LEU A 102 4.88 9.84 -0.42
CA LEU A 102 3.68 9.20 -0.93
C LEU A 102 3.24 9.77 -2.29
N VAL A 103 3.39 11.08 -2.52
CA VAL A 103 3.14 11.68 -3.84
C VAL A 103 4.07 11.06 -4.88
N GLY A 104 5.39 11.05 -4.62
CA GLY A 104 6.36 10.46 -5.54
C GLY A 104 6.09 8.97 -5.81
N PHE A 105 5.72 8.22 -4.77
CA PHE A 105 5.31 6.82 -4.90
C PHE A 105 4.06 6.66 -5.77
N LEU A 106 3.01 7.46 -5.56
CA LEU A 106 1.77 7.37 -6.33
C LEU A 106 1.95 7.79 -7.79
N GLU A 107 2.81 8.77 -8.07
CA GLU A 107 3.22 9.12 -9.43
C GLU A 107 3.90 7.94 -10.14
N MET A 108 4.84 7.28 -9.45
CA MET A 108 5.53 6.11 -9.98
C MET A 108 4.55 4.94 -10.19
N ALA A 109 3.70 4.64 -9.21
CA ALA A 109 2.70 3.58 -9.31
C ALA A 109 1.70 3.82 -10.46
N ASN A 110 1.31 5.08 -10.71
CA ASN A 110 0.44 5.42 -11.83
C ASN A 110 1.13 5.19 -13.19
N LYS A 111 2.43 5.52 -13.32
CA LYS A 111 3.20 5.27 -14.54
C LYS A 111 3.43 3.78 -14.76
N ALA A 112 3.86 3.07 -13.72
CA ALA A 112 4.13 1.64 -13.77
C ALA A 112 2.88 0.82 -14.14
N ALA A 113 1.72 1.15 -13.57
CA ALA A 113 0.46 0.47 -13.88
C ALA A 113 -0.09 0.81 -15.27
N ALA A 114 0.31 1.93 -15.87
CA ALA A 114 -0.28 2.39 -17.12
C ALA A 114 0.33 1.72 -18.36
N HIS A 115 1.56 1.19 -18.32
CA HIS A 115 2.34 0.58 -19.44
C HIS A 115 2.34 1.33 -20.80
N PHE A 116 1.65 2.47 -20.90
CA PHE A 116 1.45 3.34 -22.05
C PHE A 116 1.83 4.79 -21.69
N THR A 117 2.80 4.94 -20.78
CA THR A 117 3.38 6.23 -20.42
C THR A 117 4.84 6.27 -20.86
N LEU A 118 5.43 7.48 -20.89
CA LEU A 118 6.85 7.64 -21.16
C LEU A 118 7.68 6.77 -20.20
N PRO A 119 8.80 6.19 -20.68
CA PRO A 119 9.75 5.50 -19.80
C PRO A 119 10.13 6.39 -18.62
N THR A 120 10.20 5.79 -17.44
CA THR A 120 10.63 6.46 -16.22
C THR A 120 11.63 5.56 -15.54
N ASP A 121 12.68 6.16 -14.98
CA ASP A 121 13.57 5.41 -14.10
C ASP A 121 12.80 4.99 -12.85
N HIS A 122 12.98 3.73 -12.46
CA HIS A 122 12.39 3.17 -11.26
C HIS A 122 13.40 3.33 -10.12
N ASP A 123 13.18 4.34 -9.27
CA ASP A 123 13.93 4.50 -8.02
C ASP A 123 13.40 3.49 -6.99
N TRP A 124 14.04 2.31 -6.96
CA TRP A 124 13.65 1.22 -6.08
C TRP A 124 13.89 1.54 -4.61
N GLU A 125 14.95 2.29 -4.28
CA GLU A 125 15.27 2.65 -2.88
C GLU A 125 14.17 3.54 -2.30
N ARG A 126 13.80 4.59 -3.03
CA ARG A 126 12.71 5.48 -2.60
C ARG A 126 11.35 4.75 -2.56
N THR A 127 11.15 3.79 -3.46
CA THR A 127 9.95 2.94 -3.44
C THR A 127 9.94 2.03 -2.21
N HIS A 128 11.07 1.43 -1.84
CA HIS A 128 11.17 0.63 -0.61
C HIS A 128 10.88 1.47 0.63
N GLU A 129 11.38 2.70 0.70
CA GLU A 129 11.06 3.64 1.79
C GLU A 129 9.55 3.88 1.89
N ALA A 130 8.90 4.15 0.75
CA ALA A 130 7.44 4.32 0.71
C ALA A 130 6.70 3.04 1.11
N ILE A 131 7.15 1.87 0.66
CA ILE A 131 6.56 0.56 1.02
C ILE A 131 6.61 0.33 2.53
N ILE A 132 7.75 0.58 3.16
CA ILE A 132 7.91 0.48 4.62
C ILE A 132 6.97 1.46 5.32
N ARG A 133 6.85 2.69 4.81
CA ARG A 133 5.93 3.70 5.36
C ARG A 133 4.47 3.29 5.25
N ILE A 134 4.05 2.76 4.10
CA ILE A 134 2.68 2.24 3.88
C ILE A 134 2.41 1.07 4.84
N HIS A 135 3.37 0.16 4.99
CA HIS A 135 3.27 -0.94 5.94
C HIS A 135 3.11 -0.46 7.39
N HIS A 136 3.84 0.58 7.80
CA HIS A 136 3.67 1.23 9.09
C HIS A 136 2.23 1.80 9.24
N TYR A 137 1.69 2.50 8.24
CA TYR A 137 0.31 2.98 8.34
C TYR A 137 -0.72 1.87 8.37
N LEU A 138 -0.54 0.77 7.63
CA LEU A 138 -1.41 -0.41 7.77
C LEU A 138 -1.40 -0.91 9.22
N ARG A 139 -0.22 -1.01 9.83
CA ARG A 139 -0.08 -1.42 11.23
C ARG A 139 -0.83 -0.49 12.19
N HIS A 140 -0.66 0.82 12.05
CA HIS A 140 -1.22 1.78 13.02
C HIS A 140 -2.67 2.14 12.73
N SER A 141 -2.97 2.55 11.50
CA SER A 141 -4.26 3.09 11.08
C SER A 141 -5.32 2.00 10.86
N LEU A 142 -4.91 0.78 10.47
CA LEU A 142 -5.85 -0.32 10.23
C LEU A 142 -5.82 -1.35 11.35
N TYR A 143 -4.70 -2.07 11.52
CA TYR A 143 -4.61 -3.17 12.49
C TYR A 143 -4.74 -2.69 13.94
N GLY A 144 -3.99 -1.65 14.31
CA GLY A 144 -4.00 -1.10 15.67
C GLY A 144 -5.37 -0.58 16.09
N HIS A 145 -6.07 0.12 15.20
CA HIS A 145 -7.43 0.60 15.47
C HIS A 145 -8.46 -0.54 15.56
N ALA A 146 -8.34 -1.57 14.72
CA ALA A 146 -9.23 -2.74 14.76
C ALA A 146 -8.91 -3.71 15.92
N GLY A 147 -7.89 -3.44 16.74
CA GLY A 147 -7.44 -4.35 17.80
C GLY A 147 -6.84 -5.66 17.26
N ARG A 148 -6.36 -5.67 16.01
CA ARG A 148 -5.76 -6.82 15.33
C ARG A 148 -4.25 -6.69 15.29
N ARG A 149 -3.55 -7.81 15.07
CA ARG A 149 -2.09 -7.85 14.95
C ARG A 149 -1.67 -8.10 13.50
N LEU A 150 -0.76 -7.27 13.00
CA LEU A 150 -0.05 -7.52 11.75
C LEU A 150 1.08 -8.52 12.00
N THR A 151 1.02 -9.68 11.34
CA THR A 151 1.95 -10.81 11.53
C THR A 151 3.22 -10.69 10.68
N ASP A 152 3.13 -10.07 9.51
CA ASP A 152 4.21 -9.85 8.54
C ASP A 152 5.11 -8.66 8.89
N ALA A 153 5.58 -8.58 10.14
CA ALA A 153 6.46 -7.48 10.54
C ALA A 153 7.74 -7.46 9.67
N ILE A 154 7.95 -6.37 8.94
CA ILE A 154 9.30 -5.96 8.57
C ILE A 154 10.07 -5.81 9.91
N PRO A 155 11.24 -6.45 10.08
CA PRO A 155 12.06 -6.26 11.28
C PRO A 155 12.41 -4.80 11.52
#